data_AF-A0A4R4YUM4-F1
#
_entry.id   AF-A0A4R4YUM4-F1
#
_cell.length_a   1.000
_cell.length_b   1.000
_cell.length_c   1.000
_cell.angle_alpha   90.00
_cell.angle_beta   90.00
_cell.angle_gamma   90.00
#
_symmetry.space_group_name_H-M   'P 1'
#
loop_
_entity.id
_entity.type
_entity.pdbx_description
1 polymer ?
#
loop_
_entity_poly.entity_id
_entity_poly.type
_entity_poly.pdbx_seq_one_letter_code
_entity_poly.pdbx_strand_id
1 'polypeptide(L)'
;MPKRHGADVRIRTVQAILESEGRAVKQAARKLGISCETVASWVWQERASEQGTELERLRRENVELASAYAVLRSVVLETMRSSARR
;
A
#
# COMPACT_ATOMS: atom_id res chain seq x y z
N MET A 1 4.12 27.15 23.06
CA MET A 1 4.39 25.72 22.77
C MET A 1 3.34 25.23 21.78
N PRO A 2 3.67 24.87 20.53
CA PRO A 2 2.67 24.36 19.61
C PRO A 2 2.16 23.02 20.16
N LYS A 3 0.86 22.93 20.44
CA LYS A 3 0.21 21.68 20.86
C LYS A 3 0.33 20.69 19.71
N ARG A 4 1.40 19.89 19.70
CA ARG A 4 1.48 18.70 18.85
C ARG A 4 0.28 17.84 19.20
N HIS A 5 -0.68 17.74 18.29
CA HIS A 5 -1.71 16.71 18.41
C HIS A 5 -0.99 15.36 18.56
N GLY A 6 -1.41 14.56 19.55
CA GLY A 6 -0.83 13.24 19.76
C GLY A 6 -0.92 12.41 18.49
N ALA A 7 0.08 11.54 18.26
CA ALA A 7 0.11 10.67 17.07
C ALA A 7 -1.20 9.87 16.91
N ASP A 8 -1.82 9.47 18.02
CA ASP A 8 -3.11 8.77 18.04
C ASP A 8 -4.26 9.57 17.43
N VAL A 9 -4.28 10.89 17.62
CA VAL A 9 -5.31 11.77 17.06
C VAL A 9 -5.15 11.86 15.56
N ARG A 10 -3.91 11.98 15.07
CA ARG A 10 -3.61 11.98 13.63
C ARG A 10 -4.05 10.66 12.99
N ILE A 11 -3.62 9.52 13.55
CA ILE A 11 -3.92 8.18 13.00
C ILE A 11 -5.43 7.96 12.91
N ARG A 12 -6.16 8.18 14.01
CA ARG A 12 -7.63 8.00 14.02
C ARG A 12 -8.35 8.92 13.05
N THR A 13 -7.85 10.15 12.90
CA THR A 13 -8.45 11.13 11.97
C THR A 13 -8.23 10.71 10.52
N VAL A 14 -7.01 10.27 10.18
CA VAL A 14 -6.68 9.81 8.83
C VAL A 14 -7.48 8.57 8.47
N GLN A 15 -7.56 7.57 9.36
CA GLN A 15 -8.37 6.36 9.16
C GLN A 15 -9.83 6.70 8.88
N ALA A 16 -10.45 7.52 9.73
CA ALA A 16 -11.85 7.92 9.54
C ALA A 16 -12.09 8.66 8.20
N ILE A 17 -11.11 9.44 7.72
CA ILE A 17 -11.22 10.14 6.43
C ILE A 17 -11.06 9.18 5.25
N LEU A 18 -10.14 8.21 5.34
CA LEU A 18 -9.93 7.20 4.32
C LEU A 18 -11.17 6.31 4.16
N GLU A 19 -11.76 5.87 5.27
CA GLU A 19 -13.01 5.09 5.30
C GLU A 19 -14.21 5.87 4.71
N SER A 20 -14.20 7.21 4.82
CA SER A 20 -15.26 8.09 4.32
C SER A 20 -15.03 8.58 2.89
N GLU A 21 -14.12 7.96 2.13
CA GLU A 21 -13.73 8.37 0.75
C GLU A 21 -13.35 9.86 0.63
N GLY A 22 -12.75 10.45 1.67
CA GLY A 22 -12.28 11.84 1.63
C GLY A 22 -13.35 12.92 1.87
N ARG A 23 -14.63 12.56 2.06
CA ARG A 23 -15.71 13.54 2.33
C ARG A 23 -15.55 14.28 3.67
N ALA A 24 -14.69 13.78 4.55
CA ALA A 24 -14.56 14.24 5.93
C ALA A 24 -13.44 15.26 6.21
N VAL A 25 -12.60 15.66 5.24
CA VAL A 25 -11.42 16.51 5.49
C VAL A 25 -11.79 17.85 6.16
N LYS A 26 -12.79 18.56 5.63
CA LYS A 26 -13.24 19.86 6.17
C LYS A 26 -13.88 19.73 7.54
N GLN A 27 -14.60 18.62 7.78
CA GLN A 27 -15.25 18.33 9.06
C GLN A 27 -14.22 17.98 10.13
N ALA A 28 -13.22 17.15 9.79
CA ALA A 28 -12.11 16.80 10.65
C ALA A 28 -11.26 18.02 11.04
N ALA A 29 -10.93 18.87 10.06
CA ALA A 29 -10.21 20.13 10.28
C ALA A 29 -10.94 21.03 11.29
N ARG A 30 -12.27 21.21 11.12
CA ARG A 30 -13.10 21.97 12.08
C ARG A 30 -13.12 21.35 13.47
N LYS A 31 -13.26 20.02 13.57
CA LYS A 31 -13.32 19.30 14.85
C LYS A 31 -12.01 19.38 15.63
N LEU A 32 -10.88 19.39 14.93
CA LEU A 32 -9.55 19.41 15.52
C LEU A 32 -8.97 20.82 15.69
N GLY A 33 -9.59 21.84 15.08
CA GLY A 33 -9.10 23.21 15.11
C GLY A 33 -7.81 23.42 14.31
N ILE A 34 -7.61 22.63 13.24
CA ILE A 34 -6.42 22.71 12.36
C ILE A 34 -6.81 23.03 10.93
N SER A 35 -5.84 23.41 10.10
CA SER A 35 -6.10 23.71 8.70
C SER A 35 -6.49 22.46 7.91
N CYS A 36 -7.35 22.62 6.91
CA CYS A 36 -7.72 21.54 5.99
C CYS A 36 -6.48 21.01 5.25
N GLU A 37 -5.51 21.88 4.97
CA GLU A 37 -4.23 21.52 4.34
C GLU A 37 -3.40 20.56 5.22
N THR A 38 -3.38 20.78 6.54
CA THR A 38 -2.68 19.88 7.48
C THR A 38 -3.31 18.49 7.45
N VAL A 39 -4.65 18.43 7.47
CA VAL A 39 -5.39 17.17 7.41
C VAL A 39 -5.17 16.48 6.05
N ALA A 40 -5.19 17.22 4.95
CA ALA A 40 -4.93 16.71 3.61
C ALA A 40 -3.51 16.15 3.48
N SER A 41 -2.51 16.84 4.04
CA SER A 41 -1.12 16.38 4.08
C SER A 41 -0.98 15.05 4.84
N TRP A 42 -1.66 14.89 5.99
CA TRP A 42 -1.64 13.63 6.73
C TRP A 42 -2.26 12.47 5.94
N VAL A 43 -3.40 12.70 5.28
CA VAL A 43 -4.07 11.68 4.46
C VAL A 43 -3.22 11.30 3.25
N TRP A 44 -2.57 12.27 2.61
CA TRP A 44 -1.66 12.02 1.49
C TRP A 44 -0.45 11.19 1.91
N GLN A 45 0.16 11.53 3.05
CA GLN A 45 1.32 10.82 3.58
C GLN A 45 0.99 9.37 3.95
N GLU A 46 -0.20 9.10 4.51
CA GLU A 46 -0.64 7.75 4.81
C GLU A 46 -0.89 6.94 3.54
N ARG A 47 -1.59 7.50 2.54
CA ARG A 47 -1.80 6.84 1.24
C ARG A 47 -0.50 6.52 0.54
N ALA A 48 0.46 7.43 0.56
CA ALA A 48 1.78 7.20 -0.03
C ALA A 48 2.52 6.06 0.69
N SER A 49 2.35 5.95 2.01
CA SER A 49 2.94 4.88 2.81
C SER A 49 2.27 3.52 2.50
N GLU A 50 0.95 3.45 2.47
CA GLU A 50 0.19 2.25 2.08
C GLU A 50 0.56 1.78 0.67
N GLN A 51 0.61 2.71 -0.30
CA GLN A 51 1.02 2.41 -1.67
C GLN A 51 2.46 1.88 -1.74
N GLY A 52 3.37 2.43 -0.94
CA GLY A 52 4.74 1.92 -0.82
C GLY A 52 4.77 0.49 -0.30
N THR A 53 4.02 0.19 0.76
CA THR A 53 3.97 -1.16 1.35
C THR A 53 3.34 -2.18 0.40
N GLU A 54 2.29 -1.82 -0.34
CA GLU A 54 1.66 -2.72 -1.30
C GLU A 54 2.56 -2.95 -2.52
N LEU A 55 3.29 -1.92 -2.98
CA LEU A 55 4.26 -2.07 -4.06
C LEU A 55 5.37 -3.06 -3.68
N GLU A 56 5.88 -3.00 -2.45
CA GLU A 56 6.88 -3.94 -1.95
C GLU A 56 6.33 -5.37 -1.79
N ARG A 57 5.06 -5.51 -1.38
CA ARG A 57 4.36 -6.79 -1.33
C ARG A 57 4.26 -7.40 -2.73
N LEU A 58 3.74 -6.65 -3.69
CA LEU A 58 3.57 -7.08 -5.08
C LEU A 58 4.92 -7.41 -5.74
N ARG A 59 5.99 -6.67 -5.44
CA ARG A 59 7.34 -7.00 -5.93
C ARG A 59 7.83 -8.35 -5.43
N ARG A 60 7.60 -8.68 -4.15
CA ARG A 60 7.95 -10.00 -3.59
C ARG A 60 7.16 -11.12 -4.25
N GLU A 61 5.84 -10.96 -4.35
CA GLU A 61 4.98 -11.93 -5.04
C GLU A 61 5.41 -12.15 -6.50
N ASN A 62 5.81 -11.08 -7.21
CA ASN A 62 6.31 -11.20 -8.58
C ASN A 62 7.62 -11.99 -8.68
N VAL A 63 8.54 -11.81 -7.72
CA VAL A 63 9.80 -12.56 -7.67
C VAL A 63 9.55 -14.05 -7.38
N GLU A 64 8.64 -14.35 -6.46
CA GLU A 64 8.22 -15.72 -6.15
C GLU A 64 7.56 -16.38 -7.36
N LEU A 65 6.64 -15.67 -8.03
CA LEU A 65 6.01 -16.14 -9.26
C LEU A 65 7.05 -16.38 -10.36
N ALA A 66 7.95 -15.44 -10.62
CA ALA A 66 9.00 -15.61 -11.63
C ALA A 66 9.86 -16.86 -11.36
N SER A 67 10.16 -17.13 -10.08
CA SER A 67 10.91 -18.32 -9.66
C SER A 67 10.12 -19.60 -9.93
N ALA A 68 8.83 -19.63 -9.58
CA ALA A 68 7.96 -20.78 -9.86
C ALA A 68 7.83 -21.04 -11.37
N TYR A 69 7.67 -19.99 -12.18
CA TYR A 69 7.62 -20.09 -13.64
C TYR A 69 8.93 -20.63 -14.22
N ALA A 70 10.09 -20.25 -13.67
CA ALA A 70 11.37 -20.76 -14.13
C ALA A 70 11.50 -22.28 -13.92
N VAL A 71 11.05 -22.78 -12.77
CA VAL A 71 11.01 -24.23 -12.48
C VAL A 71 10.04 -24.95 -13.41
N LEU A 72 8.83 -24.42 -13.57
CA LEU A 72 7.85 -25.04 -14.46
C LEU A 72 8.38 -25.12 -15.90
N ARG A 73 9.00 -24.03 -16.37
CA ARG A 73 9.60 -23.96 -17.70
C ARG A 73 10.72 -24.99 -17.87
N SER A 74 11.57 -25.21 -16.87
CA SER A 74 12.65 -26.20 -16.98
C SER A 74 12.11 -27.62 -17.08
N VAL A 75 11.08 -27.96 -16.29
CA VAL A 75 10.41 -29.27 -16.35
C VAL A 75 9.78 -29.50 -17.73
N VAL A 76 9.06 -28.51 -18.26
CA VAL A 76 8.45 -28.61 -19.59
C VAL A 76 9.49 -28.81 -20.68
N LEU A 77 10.62 -28.09 -20.61
CA LEU A 77 11.69 -28.27 -21.59
C LEU A 77 12.33 -29.65 -21.51
N GLU A 78 12.50 -30.21 -20.31
CA GLU A 78 13.07 -31.54 -20.13
C GLU A 78 12.13 -32.65 -20.59
N THR A 79 10.82 -32.52 -20.37
CA THR A 79 9.83 -33.48 -20.88
C THR A 79 9.78 -33.45 -22.39
N MET A 80 9.77 -32.27 -23.01
CA MET A 80 9.84 -32.12 -24.47
C MET A 80 11.11 -32.77 -25.04
N ARG A 81 12.28 -32.52 -24.40
CA ARG A 81 13.56 -33.09 -24.82
C ARG A 81 13.61 -34.62 -24.66
N SER A 82 12.96 -35.16 -23.63
CA SER A 82 12.86 -36.60 -23.39
C SER A 82 11.89 -37.29 -24.36
N SER A 83 10.87 -36.57 -24.84
CA SER A 83 9.92 -37.08 -25.83
C SER A 83 10.48 -37.06 -27.25
N ALA A 84 11.41 -36.17 -27.57
CA ALA A 84 12.07 -36.10 -28.89
C ALA A 84 13.22 -37.11 -29.09
N ARG A 85 13.63 -37.82 -28.04
CA ARG A 85 14.73 -38.82 -28.06
C ARG A 85 14.23 -40.27 -28.15
N ARG A 86 12.92 -40.50 -28.11
CA ARG A 86 12.26 -41.79 -28.35
C ARG A 86 11.70 -41.83 -29.75
#